data_AF-A0A543J0V0-F1
#
_entry.id   AF-A0A543J0V0-F1
#
_cell.length_a   1.000
_cell.length_b   1.000
_cell.length_c   1.000
_cell.angle_alpha   90.00
_cell.angle_beta   90.00
_cell.angle_gamma   90.00
#
_symmetry.space_group_name_H-M   'P 1'
#
loop_
_entity.id
_entity.type
_entity.pdbx_description
1 polymer ?
#
loop_
_entity_poly.entity_id
_entity_poly.type
_entity_poly.pdbx_seq_one_letter_code
_entity_poly.pdbx_strand_id
1 'polypeptide(L)'
;MGAGAKKRRDSGAKARRRSVKDPSATSPPMPAGAGPEPDAGAYRSGGAPEARRFEAFGRVMAALATEAEFMQTSRDLTWWQGTEQDWNIEWREGPYASDVAAMLAARIPGPVGPAGRTDRSSAAVTVLGVPFTLRAIDPLGRERPAARAGLWRLAAALNTTYTDTPRQAVARRHWEELLGG
;
A
#
# COMPACT_ATOMS: atom_id res chain seq x y z
N MET A 1 14.60 -59.84 -50.28
CA MET A 1 14.79 -58.37 -50.28
C MET A 1 15.70 -58.04 -49.10
N GLY A 2 16.92 -57.51 -49.18
CA GLY A 2 17.85 -57.20 -50.26
C GLY A 2 19.25 -57.16 -49.64
N ALA A 3 20.26 -57.56 -50.39
CA ALA A 3 21.67 -57.48 -50.03
C ALA A 3 22.26 -56.16 -50.60
N GLY A 4 23.23 -55.56 -49.90
CA GLY A 4 23.95 -54.39 -50.44
C GLY A 4 25.09 -53.92 -49.55
N ALA A 5 26.32 -54.17 -50.01
CA ALA A 5 27.58 -53.80 -49.38
C ALA A 5 28.18 -52.48 -49.94
N LYS A 6 29.34 -52.09 -49.37
CA LYS A 6 30.35 -51.06 -49.79
C LYS A 6 30.07 -49.62 -49.32
N LYS A 7 30.94 -48.96 -48.52
CA LYS A 7 32.38 -48.63 -48.55
C LYS A 7 32.69 -47.31 -49.30
N ARG A 8 33.06 -46.29 -48.50
CA ARG A 8 34.01 -45.15 -48.71
C ARG A 8 33.69 -44.08 -49.78
N ARG A 9 33.82 -42.80 -49.37
CA ARG A 9 34.89 -41.88 -49.82
C ARG A 9 34.92 -40.56 -49.04
N ASP A 10 36.14 -40.15 -48.70
CA ASP A 10 36.59 -38.82 -48.30
C ASP A 10 36.48 -37.77 -49.42
N SER A 11 36.60 -36.49 -49.04
CA SER A 11 37.12 -35.29 -49.76
C SER A 11 36.15 -34.12 -49.52
N GLY A 12 36.47 -32.97 -48.91
CA GLY A 12 37.70 -32.20 -48.88
C GLY A 12 37.58 -30.99 -49.83
N ALA A 13 37.40 -29.76 -49.32
CA ALA A 13 37.78 -28.53 -50.04
C ALA A 13 37.77 -27.28 -49.13
N LYS A 14 38.95 -26.69 -48.98
CA LYS A 14 39.29 -25.39 -48.37
C LYS A 14 39.46 -24.38 -49.51
N ALA A 15 38.94 -23.16 -49.40
CA ALA A 15 39.40 -21.97 -50.15
C ALA A 15 39.04 -20.72 -49.34
N ARG A 16 39.93 -20.04 -48.61
CA ARG A 16 40.99 -19.07 -49.02
C ARG A 16 40.52 -18.03 -50.05
N ARG A 17 40.38 -16.77 -49.61
CA ARG A 17 41.25 -15.64 -50.00
C ARG A 17 40.92 -14.34 -49.23
N ARG A 18 41.98 -13.70 -48.73
CA ARG A 18 42.02 -12.30 -48.27
C ARG A 18 42.18 -11.40 -49.50
N SER A 19 41.75 -10.15 -49.40
CA SER A 19 42.55 -9.03 -49.90
C SER A 19 42.14 -7.69 -49.27
N VAL A 20 43.18 -6.97 -48.89
CA VAL A 20 43.30 -5.64 -48.27
C VAL A 20 42.93 -4.52 -49.24
N LYS A 21 42.34 -3.40 -48.77
CA LYS A 21 42.75 -2.02 -49.15
C LYS A 21 42.07 -0.93 -48.30
N ASP A 22 42.85 -0.22 -47.49
CA ASP A 22 42.56 1.16 -47.06
C ASP A 22 42.88 2.15 -48.19
N PRO A 23 42.21 3.32 -48.25
CA PRO A 23 42.90 4.52 -47.82
C PRO A 23 42.00 5.59 -47.12
N SER A 24 42.57 6.16 -46.05
CA SER A 24 42.48 7.54 -45.55
C SER A 24 41.43 8.49 -46.16
N ALA A 25 40.52 9.01 -45.32
CA ALA A 25 40.05 10.41 -45.37
C ALA A 25 39.20 10.77 -44.14
N THR A 26 39.66 11.79 -43.40
CA THR A 26 38.86 12.88 -42.83
C THR A 26 37.94 12.58 -41.63
N SER A 27 38.41 12.99 -40.45
CA SER A 27 37.60 13.14 -39.22
C SER A 27 36.38 14.05 -39.44
N PRO A 28 35.18 13.66 -38.98
CA PRO A 28 34.08 14.59 -38.75
C PRO A 28 34.23 15.30 -37.38
N PRO A 29 33.69 16.52 -37.23
CA PRO A 29 33.85 17.35 -36.04
C PRO A 29 33.04 16.83 -34.84
N MET A 30 33.60 17.02 -33.64
CA MET A 30 32.90 16.85 -32.36
C MET A 30 31.62 17.69 -32.34
N PRO A 31 30.45 17.14 -31.95
CA PRO A 31 29.33 17.97 -31.57
C PRO A 31 29.66 18.70 -30.27
N ALA A 32 29.58 20.02 -30.34
CA ALA A 32 29.60 20.90 -29.18
C ALA A 32 28.42 20.57 -28.26
N GLY A 33 28.69 20.44 -26.96
CA GLY A 33 27.70 20.62 -25.91
C GLY A 33 26.68 19.48 -25.74
N ALA A 34 27.15 18.30 -25.35
CA ALA A 34 26.31 17.45 -24.50
C ALA A 34 26.27 18.10 -23.11
N GLY A 35 25.25 18.91 -22.85
CA GLY A 35 24.84 19.22 -21.48
C GLY A 35 24.59 17.90 -20.73
N PRO A 36 24.71 17.88 -19.40
CA PRO A 36 24.54 16.64 -18.65
C PRO A 36 23.17 16.04 -18.98
N GLU A 37 23.17 14.85 -19.60
CA GLU A 37 21.95 14.05 -19.67
C GLU A 37 21.42 13.95 -18.24
N PRO A 38 20.16 14.32 -17.97
CA PRO A 38 19.60 14.12 -16.65
C PRO A 38 19.63 12.61 -16.41
N ASP A 39 20.36 12.23 -15.39
CA ASP A 39 20.47 10.88 -14.85
C ASP A 39 19.07 10.27 -14.69
N ALA A 40 18.62 9.58 -15.73
CA ALA A 40 17.37 8.83 -15.78
C ALA A 40 17.54 7.43 -15.15
N GLY A 41 18.63 7.20 -14.40
CA GLY A 41 18.95 5.95 -13.73
C GLY A 41 18.56 5.91 -12.25
N ALA A 42 18.46 7.05 -11.57
CA ALA A 42 18.37 7.08 -10.11
C ALA A 42 16.95 6.87 -9.52
N TYR A 43 15.86 7.00 -10.30
CA TYR A 43 14.49 6.89 -9.78
C TYR A 43 13.90 5.46 -9.76
N ARG A 44 14.57 4.45 -10.34
CA ARG A 44 13.94 3.13 -10.54
C ARG A 44 14.18 2.11 -9.43
N SER A 45 15.04 2.38 -8.46
CA SER A 45 15.37 1.41 -7.40
C SER A 45 14.45 1.51 -6.17
N GLY A 46 13.94 2.71 -5.86
CA GLY A 46 13.01 2.93 -4.74
C GLY A 46 11.54 2.58 -5.03
N GLY A 47 11.15 2.51 -6.31
CA GLY A 47 9.74 2.33 -6.71
C GLY A 47 9.22 0.89 -6.63
N ALA A 48 10.08 -0.14 -6.71
CA ALA A 48 9.66 -1.53 -6.65
C ALA A 48 9.03 -1.96 -5.30
N PRO A 49 9.57 -1.56 -4.13
CA PRO A 49 8.90 -1.81 -2.85
C PRO A 49 7.62 -0.97 -2.70
N GLU A 50 7.62 0.29 -3.14
CA GLU A 50 6.46 1.19 -3.06
C GLU A 50 5.29 0.74 -3.95
N ALA A 51 5.57 0.38 -5.21
CA ALA A 51 4.57 -0.18 -6.12
C ALA A 51 3.95 -1.46 -5.56
N ARG A 52 4.75 -2.34 -4.95
CA ARG A 52 4.25 -3.56 -4.28
C ARG A 52 3.34 -3.25 -3.10
N ARG A 53 3.60 -2.17 -2.35
CA ARG A 53 2.72 -1.74 -1.24
C ARG A 53 1.35 -1.29 -1.72
N PHE A 54 1.30 -0.47 -2.76
CA PHE A 54 0.03 -0.03 -3.32
C PHE A 54 -0.68 -1.17 -4.06
N GLU A 55 0.05 -2.09 -4.69
CA GLU A 55 -0.53 -3.29 -5.27
C GLU A 55 -1.16 -4.19 -4.21
N ALA A 56 -0.44 -4.47 -3.11
CA ALA A 56 -0.96 -5.25 -1.99
C ALA A 56 -2.22 -4.59 -1.39
N PHE A 57 -2.18 -3.27 -1.19
CA PHE A 57 -3.34 -2.50 -0.69
C PHE A 57 -4.53 -2.60 -1.65
N GLY A 58 -4.30 -2.41 -2.96
CA GLY A 58 -5.34 -2.55 -3.98
C GLY A 58 -5.99 -3.93 -4.00
N ARG A 59 -5.19 -5.01 -3.82
CA ARG A 59 -5.71 -6.38 -3.72
C ARG A 59 -6.58 -6.59 -2.47
N VAL A 60 -6.16 -6.04 -1.33
CA VAL A 60 -6.96 -6.10 -0.09
C VAL A 60 -8.27 -5.35 -0.25
N MET A 61 -8.24 -4.11 -0.72
CA MET A 61 -9.46 -3.32 -0.90
C MET A 61 -10.41 -3.93 -1.93
N ALA A 62 -9.88 -4.52 -3.02
CA ALA A 62 -10.68 -5.24 -3.99
C ALA A 62 -11.35 -6.49 -3.38
N ALA A 63 -10.62 -7.27 -2.58
CA ALA A 63 -11.18 -8.43 -1.89
C ALA A 63 -12.29 -8.02 -0.90
N LEU A 64 -12.05 -6.98 -0.09
CA LEU A 64 -13.06 -6.43 0.83
C LEU A 64 -14.31 -5.95 0.11
N ALA A 65 -14.15 -5.26 -1.03
CA ALA A 65 -15.26 -4.75 -1.84
C ALA A 65 -16.17 -5.86 -2.41
N THR A 66 -15.64 -7.08 -2.57
CA THR A 66 -16.43 -8.24 -3.02
C THR A 66 -17.12 -9.00 -1.88
N GLU A 67 -16.79 -8.72 -0.63
CA GLU A 67 -17.39 -9.39 0.53
C GLU A 67 -18.65 -8.65 0.96
N ALA A 68 -19.81 -9.22 0.60
CA ALA A 68 -21.11 -8.59 0.79
C ALA A 68 -21.43 -8.35 2.27
N GLU A 69 -21.08 -9.29 3.16
CA GLU A 69 -21.32 -9.14 4.60
C GLU A 69 -20.49 -7.98 5.17
N PHE A 70 -19.19 -7.93 4.83
CA PHE A 70 -18.30 -6.85 5.22
C PHE A 70 -18.82 -5.51 4.72
N MET A 71 -19.16 -5.39 3.43
CA MET A 71 -19.61 -4.11 2.86
C MET A 71 -20.94 -3.60 3.43
N GLN A 72 -21.83 -4.49 3.88
CA GLN A 72 -23.13 -4.10 4.43
C GLN A 72 -23.09 -3.76 5.91
N THR A 73 -22.20 -4.42 6.66
CA THR A 73 -22.14 -4.31 8.13
C THR A 73 -21.02 -3.41 8.61
N SER A 74 -19.95 -3.25 7.81
CA SER A 74 -18.81 -2.40 8.17
C SER A 74 -19.18 -0.92 8.20
N ARG A 75 -19.10 -0.31 9.40
CA ARG A 75 -19.28 1.13 9.59
C ARG A 75 -17.95 1.83 9.80
N ASP A 76 -17.85 3.07 9.34
CA ASP A 76 -16.67 3.93 9.51
C ASP A 76 -15.36 3.26 9.04
N LEU A 77 -15.38 2.57 7.89
CA LEU A 77 -14.18 1.96 7.32
C LEU A 77 -13.14 3.04 7.02
N THR A 78 -11.97 2.90 7.62
CA THR A 78 -10.83 3.80 7.45
C THR A 78 -9.56 3.00 7.22
N TRP A 79 -8.61 3.61 6.53
CA TRP A 79 -7.30 3.04 6.31
C TRP A 79 -6.24 4.13 6.33
N TRP A 80 -5.05 3.78 6.79
CA TRP A 80 -3.90 4.67 6.80
C TRP A 80 -2.60 3.87 6.72
N GLN A 81 -1.56 4.53 6.24
CA GLN A 81 -0.22 3.96 6.24
C GLN A 81 0.40 4.14 7.63
N GLY A 82 0.99 3.08 8.18
CA GLY A 82 1.76 3.12 9.41
C GLY A 82 3.21 3.56 9.18
N THR A 83 3.97 3.63 10.26
CA THR A 83 5.37 4.10 10.25
C THR A 83 6.35 3.04 9.74
N GLU A 84 5.98 1.75 9.82
CA GLU A 84 6.86 0.61 9.49
C GLU A 84 6.48 -0.02 8.15
N GLN A 85 6.10 0.84 7.22
CA GLN A 85 5.74 0.42 5.88
C GLN A 85 4.48 -0.44 5.76
N ASP A 86 3.71 -0.53 6.83
CA ASP A 86 2.49 -1.27 7.02
C ASP A 86 1.23 -0.49 6.62
N TRP A 87 0.15 -1.22 6.36
CA TRP A 87 -1.18 -0.67 6.21
C TRP A 87 -2.04 -1.01 7.42
N ASN A 88 -2.80 -0.03 7.88
CA ASN A 88 -3.79 -0.22 8.92
C ASN A 88 -5.17 -0.07 8.29
N ILE A 89 -6.06 -1.03 8.56
CA ILE A 89 -7.46 -1.02 8.13
C ILE A 89 -8.32 -1.20 9.36
N GLU A 90 -9.21 -0.25 9.60
CA GLU A 90 -10.07 -0.22 10.78
C GLU A 90 -11.53 -0.02 10.37
N TRP A 91 -12.42 -0.73 11.06
CA TRP A 91 -13.86 -0.56 10.95
C TRP A 91 -14.50 -0.61 12.34
N ARG A 92 -15.64 0.05 12.50
CA ARG A 92 -16.34 0.16 13.78
C ARG A 92 -17.24 -1.03 14.04
N GLU A 93 -18.31 -1.17 13.27
CA GLU A 93 -19.25 -2.30 13.34
C GLU A 93 -18.91 -3.29 12.21
N GLY A 94 -19.28 -4.57 12.31
CA GLY A 94 -19.03 -5.56 11.24
C GLY A 94 -18.34 -6.83 11.72
N PRO A 95 -17.77 -7.66 10.83
CA PRO A 95 -17.18 -8.95 11.19
C PRO A 95 -15.93 -8.81 12.08
N TYR A 96 -15.55 -9.90 12.75
CA TYR A 96 -14.31 -9.96 13.52
C TYR A 96 -13.07 -9.81 12.62
N ALA A 97 -12.02 -9.19 13.14
CA ALA A 97 -10.77 -9.02 12.40
C ALA A 97 -10.13 -10.35 11.99
N SER A 98 -10.27 -11.38 12.84
CA SER A 98 -9.82 -12.76 12.53
C SER A 98 -10.53 -13.35 11.31
N ASP A 99 -11.83 -13.10 11.18
CA ASP A 99 -12.65 -13.67 10.12
C ASP A 99 -12.36 -12.97 8.80
N VAL A 100 -12.17 -11.64 8.85
CA VAL A 100 -11.69 -10.86 7.70
C VAL A 100 -10.29 -11.32 7.29
N ALA A 101 -9.38 -11.59 8.22
CA ALA A 101 -8.05 -12.12 7.90
C ALA A 101 -8.10 -13.48 7.19
N ALA A 102 -8.91 -14.42 7.70
CA ALA A 102 -9.12 -15.73 7.07
C ALA A 102 -9.75 -15.59 5.68
N MET A 103 -10.71 -14.67 5.55
CA MET A 103 -11.37 -14.35 4.29
C MET A 103 -10.39 -13.81 3.24
N LEU A 104 -9.51 -12.88 3.62
CA LEU A 104 -8.50 -12.32 2.72
C LEU A 104 -7.51 -13.40 2.26
N ALA A 105 -7.12 -14.30 3.15
CA ALA A 105 -6.24 -15.42 2.81
C ALA A 105 -6.88 -16.39 1.81
N ALA A 106 -8.20 -16.58 1.87
CA ALA A 106 -8.92 -17.42 0.92
C ALA A 106 -9.15 -16.74 -0.45
N ARG A 107 -9.28 -15.40 -0.48
CA ARG A 107 -9.70 -14.66 -1.69
C ARG A 107 -8.57 -14.01 -2.47
N ILE A 108 -7.48 -13.58 -1.83
CA ILE A 108 -6.38 -12.91 -2.53
C ILE A 108 -5.44 -13.97 -3.13
N PRO A 109 -5.24 -13.99 -4.46
CA PRO A 109 -4.27 -14.89 -5.06
C PRO A 109 -2.85 -14.49 -4.66
N GLY A 110 -2.08 -15.46 -4.16
CA GLY A 110 -0.68 -15.29 -3.80
C GLY A 110 -0.40 -15.52 -2.31
N PRO A 111 0.80 -15.19 -1.83
CA PRO A 111 1.16 -15.41 -0.43
C PRO A 111 0.39 -14.44 0.46
N VAL A 112 -0.58 -14.98 1.18
CA VAL A 112 -1.21 -14.36 2.35
C VAL A 112 -0.87 -15.21 3.57
N GLY A 113 -0.30 -14.60 4.60
CA GLY A 113 0.09 -15.32 5.82
C GLY A 113 -0.19 -14.52 7.08
N PRO A 114 -0.34 -15.16 8.25
CA PRO A 114 -0.45 -14.45 9.51
C PRO A 114 0.86 -13.70 9.80
N ALA A 115 0.76 -12.44 10.22
CA ALA A 115 1.91 -11.60 10.53
C ALA A 115 2.18 -11.46 12.04
N GLY A 116 1.32 -12.03 12.88
CA GLY A 116 1.43 -11.88 14.33
C GLY A 116 0.26 -12.50 15.08
N ARG A 117 0.06 -12.07 16.33
CA ARG A 117 -1.04 -12.55 17.17
C ARG A 117 -2.37 -12.02 16.62
N THR A 118 -3.33 -12.92 16.47
CA THR A 118 -4.69 -12.60 16.07
C THR A 118 -5.64 -12.80 17.25
N ASP A 119 -6.50 -11.82 17.47
CA ASP A 119 -7.67 -11.92 18.33
C ASP A 119 -8.93 -11.51 17.55
N ARG A 120 -10.07 -11.43 18.23
CA ARG A 120 -11.35 -11.11 17.59
C ARG A 120 -11.42 -9.66 17.07
N SER A 121 -10.77 -8.73 17.75
CA SER A 121 -10.76 -7.30 17.44
C SER A 121 -9.56 -6.86 16.61
N SER A 122 -8.48 -7.66 16.55
CA SER A 122 -7.29 -7.34 15.80
C SER A 122 -6.67 -8.56 15.14
N ALA A 123 -6.29 -8.43 13.88
CA ALA A 123 -5.60 -9.47 13.13
C ALA A 123 -4.46 -8.86 12.32
N ALA A 124 -3.37 -9.60 12.15
CA ALA A 124 -2.25 -9.18 11.34
C ALA A 124 -2.07 -10.16 10.17
N VAL A 125 -2.03 -9.65 8.94
CA VAL A 125 -1.83 -10.44 7.71
C VAL A 125 -0.76 -9.81 6.84
N THR A 126 0.00 -10.64 6.14
CA THR A 126 0.98 -10.19 5.15
C THR A 126 0.46 -10.51 3.76
N VAL A 127 0.36 -9.51 2.87
CA VAL A 127 -0.07 -9.67 1.47
C VAL A 127 1.07 -9.23 0.57
N LEU A 128 1.58 -10.11 -0.30
CA LEU A 128 2.76 -9.83 -1.16
C LEU A 128 4.01 -9.37 -0.38
N GLY A 129 4.15 -9.81 0.88
CA GLY A 129 5.25 -9.39 1.76
C GLY A 129 5.02 -8.05 2.47
N VAL A 130 3.86 -7.41 2.27
CA VAL A 130 3.48 -6.14 2.91
C VAL A 130 2.57 -6.43 4.10
N PRO A 131 2.90 -5.95 5.30
CA PRO A 131 2.10 -6.19 6.50
C PRO A 131 0.84 -5.31 6.53
N PHE A 132 -0.25 -5.91 7.01
CA PHE A 132 -1.54 -5.28 7.25
C PHE A 132 -1.99 -5.57 8.67
N THR A 133 -2.41 -4.53 9.37
CA THR A 133 -3.10 -4.62 10.66
C THR A 133 -4.58 -4.34 10.43
N LEU A 134 -5.42 -5.31 10.77
CA LEU A 134 -6.87 -5.24 10.67
C LEU A 134 -7.45 -5.00 12.07
N ARG A 135 -8.38 -4.05 12.22
CA ARG A 135 -8.97 -3.69 13.51
C ARG A 135 -10.49 -3.54 13.41
N ALA A 136 -11.20 -4.36 14.18
CA ALA A 136 -12.64 -4.23 14.41
C ALA A 136 -12.87 -3.62 15.80
N ILE A 137 -13.36 -2.39 15.88
CA ILE A 137 -13.53 -1.66 17.15
C ILE A 137 -14.70 -2.20 17.97
N ASP A 138 -15.82 -2.51 17.32
CA ASP A 138 -17.03 -3.08 17.92
C ASP A 138 -17.67 -4.12 16.96
N PRO A 139 -17.04 -5.29 16.78
CA PRO A 139 -17.45 -6.32 15.81
C PRO A 139 -18.83 -6.96 16.07
N LEU A 140 -19.59 -6.46 17.05
CA LEU A 140 -20.94 -6.93 17.37
C LEU A 140 -21.95 -5.78 17.58
N GLY A 141 -21.53 -4.52 17.41
CA GLY A 141 -22.37 -3.35 17.71
C GLY A 141 -22.81 -3.26 19.18
N ARG A 142 -22.09 -3.91 20.10
CA ARG A 142 -22.48 -4.10 21.50
C ARG A 142 -21.99 -2.97 22.42
N GLU A 143 -21.17 -2.03 21.96
CA GLU A 143 -20.59 -0.98 22.81
C GLU A 143 -21.38 0.35 22.86
N ARG A 144 -22.57 0.44 22.27
CA ARG A 144 -23.47 1.61 22.44
C ARG A 144 -24.59 1.27 23.42
N PRO A 145 -24.44 1.56 24.73
CA PRO A 145 -24.80 2.90 25.22
C PRO A 145 -23.95 3.50 26.38
N ALA A 146 -22.88 2.86 26.86
CA ALA A 146 -22.21 3.33 28.09
C ALA A 146 -21.25 4.53 27.88
N ALA A 147 -20.43 4.50 26.83
CA ALA A 147 -19.40 5.52 26.62
C ALA A 147 -19.98 6.91 26.27
N ARG A 148 -21.05 6.95 25.45
CA ARG A 148 -21.72 8.20 25.09
C ARG A 148 -22.40 8.86 26.30
N ALA A 149 -22.97 8.06 27.20
CA ALA A 149 -23.50 8.59 28.47
C ALA A 149 -22.41 9.20 29.35
N GLY A 150 -21.21 8.59 29.39
CA GLY A 150 -20.06 9.11 30.12
C GLY A 150 -19.55 10.46 29.60
N LEU A 151 -19.39 10.62 28.28
CA LEU A 151 -18.95 11.87 27.66
C LEU A 151 -19.91 13.05 27.90
N TRP A 152 -21.23 12.82 27.81
CA TRP A 152 -22.21 13.87 28.12
C TRP A 152 -22.25 14.23 29.60
N ARG A 153 -22.05 13.26 30.50
CA ARG A 153 -21.94 13.54 31.94
C ARG A 153 -20.68 14.32 32.30
N LEU A 154 -19.56 14.04 31.62
CA LEU A 154 -18.30 14.76 31.82
C LEU A 154 -18.38 16.19 31.23
N ALA A 155 -18.97 16.35 30.05
CA ALA A 155 -19.26 17.67 29.47
C ALA A 155 -20.23 18.48 30.34
N ALA A 156 -21.27 17.85 30.90
CA ALA A 156 -22.19 18.50 31.84
C ALA A 156 -21.49 18.90 33.14
N ALA A 157 -20.64 18.04 33.71
CA ALA A 157 -19.85 18.34 34.91
C ALA A 157 -18.87 19.51 34.66
N LEU A 158 -18.21 19.55 33.49
CA LEU A 158 -17.37 20.68 33.10
C LEU A 158 -18.17 21.97 32.85
N ASN A 159 -19.42 21.86 32.38
CA ASN A 159 -20.30 23.02 32.24
C ASN A 159 -20.80 23.56 33.59
N THR A 160 -20.94 22.72 34.62
CA THR A 160 -21.33 23.20 35.97
C THR A 160 -20.25 24.05 36.64
N THR A 161 -18.98 23.89 36.27
CA THR A 161 -17.88 24.77 36.71
C THR A 161 -17.85 26.12 35.99
N TYR A 162 -18.64 26.31 34.92
CA TYR A 162 -18.63 27.54 34.11
C TYR A 162 -19.73 28.54 34.49
N THR A 163 -20.80 28.10 35.17
CA THR A 163 -21.99 28.93 35.42
C THR A 163 -21.98 29.70 36.75
N ASP A 164 -20.94 29.57 37.59
CA ASP A 164 -20.94 30.21 38.93
C ASP A 164 -19.89 31.32 39.11
N THR A 165 -19.55 32.04 38.04
CA THR A 165 -18.76 33.27 38.17
C THR A 165 -19.33 34.44 37.36
N PRO A 166 -19.72 35.56 37.99
CA PRO A 166 -20.28 36.74 37.31
C PRO A 166 -19.24 37.54 36.49
N ARG A 167 -18.11 36.94 36.12
CA ARG A 167 -17.00 37.59 35.37
C ARG A 167 -17.13 37.51 33.84
N GLN A 168 -18.10 36.77 33.30
CA GLN A 168 -18.23 36.52 31.86
C GLN A 168 -18.85 37.63 31.02
N ALA A 169 -19.44 38.66 31.64
CA ALA A 169 -19.96 39.80 30.89
C ALA A 169 -18.84 40.60 30.16
N VAL A 170 -17.59 40.50 30.64
CA VAL A 170 -16.44 41.23 30.08
C VAL A 170 -15.71 40.41 28.99
N ALA A 171 -15.71 39.07 29.10
CA ALA A 171 -14.95 38.21 28.17
C ALA A 171 -15.61 38.04 26.79
N ARG A 172 -16.93 38.23 26.67
CA ARG A 172 -17.64 38.09 25.39
C ARG A 172 -17.33 39.19 24.37
N ARG A 173 -16.65 40.28 24.76
CA ARG A 173 -16.36 41.44 23.88
C ARG A 173 -14.89 41.54 23.43
N HIS A 174 -13.99 40.74 24.01
CA HIS A 174 -12.55 40.92 23.79
C HIS A 174 -12.07 40.43 22.41
N TRP A 175 -12.75 39.44 21.82
CA TRP A 175 -12.42 38.96 20.48
C TRP A 175 -12.89 39.91 19.37
N GLU A 176 -13.92 40.72 19.62
CA GLU A 176 -14.41 41.73 18.68
C GLU A 176 -13.47 42.94 18.61
N GLU A 177 -12.78 43.29 19.71
CA GLU A 177 -11.75 44.34 19.72
C GLU A 177 -10.44 43.92 19.03
N LEU A 178 -10.11 42.62 19.05
CA LEU A 178 -8.88 42.09 18.45
C LEU A 178 -8.93 41.95 16.92
N LEU A 179 -10.14 41.91 16.34
CA LEU A 179 -10.33 41.76 14.90
C LEU A 179 -10.70 43.06 14.18
N GLY A 180 -10.66 44.19 14.90
CA GLY A 180 -10.87 45.52 14.33
C GLY A 180 -12.30 45.73 13.85
N GLY A 181 -13.19 46.08 14.79
CA GLY A 181 -14.47 46.72 14.46
C GLY A 181 -14.29 48.08 13.80
#